data_AF-A0A077WS92-F1
#
_entry.id   AF-A0A077WS92-F1
#
_cell.length_a   1.000
_cell.length_b   1.000
_cell.length_c   1.000
_cell.angle_alpha   90.00
_cell.angle_beta   90.00
_cell.angle_gamma   90.00
#
_symmetry.space_group_name_H-M   'P 1'
#
loop_
_entity.id
_entity.type
_entity.pdbx_description
1 polymer ?
#
loop_
_entity_poly.entity_id
_entity_poly.type
_entity_poly.pdbx_seq_one_letter_code
_entity_poly.pdbx_strand_id
1 'polypeptide(L)'
;MIDVTVSNDGDKILCKEHSLETCTDCNIDWTSHNALAATLKQVKEIPPPNAANPVRSAQVNRLKEEGNKYFKSGNYSEAIRFYTMAVDLSWGRPLWEPLAFQYVREELSPVLSNRSAAHLAMENYVDALVDAEMVTRLKREWSKGWFRKGKALLGMNRSQDAAEAFQTGLRFDHESEELKKALAEIHQQDA
;
A
#
# COMPACT_ATOMS: atom_id res chain seq x y z
N MET A 1 -34.03 -9.82 -18.17
CA MET A 1 -32.85 -10.67 -18.43
C MET A 1 -31.85 -9.78 -19.14
N ILE A 2 -30.65 -9.59 -18.60
CA ILE A 2 -29.64 -8.73 -19.25
C ILE A 2 -29.00 -9.56 -20.35
N ASP A 3 -29.08 -9.06 -21.58
CA ASP A 3 -28.53 -9.72 -22.75
C ASP A 3 -27.02 -9.46 -22.84
N VAL A 4 -26.23 -10.53 -23.02
CA VAL A 4 -24.77 -10.48 -23.06
C VAL A 4 -24.21 -11.13 -24.32
N THR A 5 -23.02 -10.71 -24.72
CA THR A 5 -22.19 -11.43 -25.70
C THR A 5 -20.83 -11.76 -25.09
N VAL A 6 -20.13 -12.73 -25.65
CA VAL A 6 -18.80 -13.15 -25.19
C VAL A 6 -17.78 -12.70 -26.24
N SER A 7 -16.62 -12.23 -25.78
CA SER A 7 -15.48 -11.91 -26.66
C SER A 7 -15.08 -13.13 -27.50
N ASN A 8 -14.46 -12.90 -28.66
CA ASN A 8 -14.00 -13.96 -29.57
C ASN A 8 -13.08 -14.99 -28.90
N ASP A 9 -12.30 -14.55 -27.92
CA ASP A 9 -11.39 -15.41 -27.15
C ASP A 9 -12.11 -16.23 -26.05
N GLY A 10 -13.43 -16.07 -25.89
CA GLY A 10 -14.24 -16.74 -24.86
C GLY A 10 -14.09 -16.15 -23.45
N ASP A 11 -13.32 -15.08 -23.33
CA ASP A 11 -12.67 -14.70 -22.08
C ASP A 11 -13.30 -13.54 -21.32
N LYS A 12 -14.17 -12.78 -21.99
CA LYS A 12 -14.80 -11.57 -21.45
C LYS A 12 -16.28 -11.54 -21.83
N ILE A 13 -17.10 -11.08 -20.89
CA ILE A 13 -18.49 -10.72 -21.11
C ILE A 13 -18.53 -9.25 -21.59
N LEU A 14 -19.33 -9.03 -22.62
CA LEU A 14 -19.51 -7.74 -23.29
C LEU A 14 -21.01 -7.45 -23.43
N CYS A 15 -21.35 -6.17 -23.55
CA CYS A 15 -22.68 -5.73 -23.93
C CYS A 15 -23.06 -6.30 -25.31
N LYS A 16 -24.28 -6.85 -25.46
CA LYS A 16 -24.73 -7.46 -26.71
C LYS A 16 -24.75 -6.48 -27.90
N GLU A 17 -25.29 -5.28 -27.69
CA GLU A 17 -25.50 -4.31 -28.78
C GLU A 17 -24.20 -3.62 -29.22
N HIS A 18 -23.32 -3.33 -28.25
CA HIS A 18 -22.15 -2.48 -28.49
C HIS A 18 -20.82 -3.24 -28.40
N SER A 19 -20.82 -4.50 -27.94
CA SER A 19 -19.62 -5.30 -27.71
C SER A 19 -18.57 -4.61 -26.84
N LEU A 20 -19.04 -3.78 -25.90
CA LEU A 20 -18.21 -3.06 -24.94
C LEU A 20 -18.28 -3.72 -23.55
N GLU A 21 -17.15 -3.69 -22.84
CA GLU A 21 -17.04 -4.11 -21.44
C GLU A 21 -17.76 -3.13 -20.50
N THR A 22 -17.59 -1.83 -20.75
CA THR A 22 -18.35 -0.74 -20.12
C THR A 22 -19.18 -0.05 -21.19
N CYS A 23 -20.49 -0.03 -21.01
CA CYS A 23 -21.41 0.57 -21.96
C CYS A 23 -22.28 1.62 -21.25
N THR A 24 -22.03 2.89 -21.56
CA THR A 24 -22.82 4.01 -21.04
C THR A 24 -24.24 4.00 -21.58
N ASP A 25 -24.42 3.58 -22.83
CA ASP A 25 -25.72 3.60 -23.51
C ASP A 25 -26.68 2.56 -22.95
N CYS A 26 -26.16 1.38 -22.59
CA CYS A 26 -26.93 0.32 -21.96
C CYS A 26 -26.88 0.37 -20.41
N ASN A 27 -26.08 1.27 -19.84
CA ASN A 27 -25.81 1.38 -18.40
C ASN A 27 -25.33 0.06 -17.77
N ILE A 28 -24.34 -0.58 -18.39
CA ILE A 28 -23.78 -1.87 -17.95
C ILE A 28 -22.26 -1.75 -17.77
N ASP A 29 -21.75 -2.35 -16.69
CA ASP A 29 -20.32 -2.46 -16.40
C ASP A 29 -19.96 -3.92 -16.04
N TRP A 30 -19.26 -4.60 -16.94
CA TRP A 30 -18.77 -5.97 -16.72
C TRP A 30 -17.33 -6.03 -16.20
N THR A 31 -16.68 -4.89 -15.94
CA THR A 31 -15.25 -4.82 -15.58
C THR A 31 -14.94 -5.70 -14.37
N SER A 32 -15.75 -5.60 -13.32
CA SER A 32 -15.55 -6.40 -12.09
C SER A 32 -15.71 -7.90 -12.35
N HIS A 33 -16.67 -8.28 -13.21
CA HIS A 33 -16.94 -9.67 -13.53
C HIS A 33 -15.80 -10.28 -14.37
N ASN A 34 -15.36 -9.56 -15.40
CA ASN A 34 -14.25 -9.98 -16.26
C ASN A 34 -12.93 -10.06 -15.50
N ALA A 35 -12.66 -9.11 -14.59
CA ALA A 35 -11.50 -9.14 -13.71
C ALA A 35 -11.51 -10.37 -12.78
N LEU A 36 -12.66 -10.69 -12.20
CA LEU A 36 -12.82 -11.89 -11.38
C LEU A 36 -12.60 -13.16 -12.21
N ALA A 37 -13.23 -13.27 -13.37
CA ALA A 37 -13.06 -14.41 -14.28
C ALA A 37 -11.60 -14.62 -14.67
N ALA A 38 -10.87 -13.54 -15.02
CA ALA A 38 -9.45 -13.59 -15.33
C ALA A 38 -8.60 -14.09 -14.15
N THR A 39 -8.92 -13.66 -12.92
CA THR A 39 -8.22 -14.10 -11.71
C THR A 39 -8.45 -15.60 -11.44
N LEU A 40 -9.64 -16.10 -11.73
CA LEU A 40 -10.01 -17.51 -11.49
C LEU A 40 -9.42 -18.47 -12.52
N LYS A 41 -9.07 -18.04 -13.74
CA LYS A 41 -8.47 -18.91 -14.76
C LYS A 41 -7.19 -19.62 -14.31
N GLN A 42 -6.43 -18.98 -13.44
CA GLN A 42 -5.17 -19.52 -12.94
C GLN A 42 -5.35 -20.56 -11.82
N VAL A 43 -6.57 -20.68 -11.27
CA VAL A 43 -6.86 -21.55 -10.15
C VAL A 43 -7.39 -22.88 -10.66
N LYS A 44 -6.68 -23.97 -10.37
CA LYS A 44 -7.08 -25.34 -10.79
C LYS A 44 -8.27 -25.90 -10.00
N GLU A 45 -8.48 -25.40 -8.79
CA GLU A 45 -9.51 -25.86 -7.86
C GLU A 45 -10.36 -24.66 -7.40
N ILE A 46 -11.57 -24.92 -6.92
CA ILE A 46 -12.42 -23.87 -6.38
C ILE A 46 -11.68 -23.23 -5.20
N PRO A 47 -11.49 -21.90 -5.19
CA PRO A 47 -10.75 -21.25 -4.11
C PRO A 47 -11.38 -21.55 -2.75
N PRO A 48 -10.59 -21.98 -1.75
CA PRO A 48 -11.11 -22.23 -0.42
C PRO A 48 -11.64 -20.91 0.17
N PRO A 49 -12.84 -20.91 0.76
CA PRO A 49 -13.38 -19.72 1.38
C PRO A 49 -12.52 -19.40 2.58
N ASN A 50 -12.06 -18.16 2.66
CA ASN A 50 -11.41 -17.68 3.84
C ASN A 50 -10.16 -18.53 4.27
N ALA A 51 -9.31 -18.96 3.34
CA ALA A 51 -8.01 -19.56 3.66
C ALA A 51 -6.84 -18.59 3.46
N ALA A 52 -6.03 -18.40 4.50
CA ALA A 52 -4.78 -17.64 4.40
C ALA A 52 -3.69 -18.49 3.72
N ASN A 53 -2.81 -17.85 2.93
CA ASN A 53 -1.62 -18.47 2.38
C ASN A 53 -0.37 -18.12 3.23
N PRO A 54 0.04 -18.97 4.18
CA PRO A 54 1.18 -18.67 5.05
C PRO A 54 2.51 -18.63 4.29
N VAL A 55 2.62 -19.33 3.16
CA VAL A 55 3.84 -19.33 2.32
C VAL A 55 4.07 -17.94 1.73
N ARG A 56 3.01 -17.30 1.21
CA ARG A 56 3.07 -15.93 0.69
C ARG A 56 3.43 -14.93 1.79
N SER A 57 2.79 -15.03 2.95
CA SER A 57 3.11 -14.18 4.12
C SER A 57 4.56 -14.33 4.58
N ALA A 58 5.09 -15.56 4.59
CA ALA A 58 6.49 -15.80 4.90
C ALA A 58 7.41 -15.16 3.84
N GLN A 59 7.06 -15.23 2.56
CA GLN A 59 7.84 -14.64 1.48
C GLN A 59 7.84 -13.10 1.52
N VAL A 60 6.70 -12.46 1.82
CA VAL A 60 6.63 -11.00 2.06
C VAL A 60 7.56 -10.60 3.21
N ASN A 61 7.56 -11.36 4.31
CA ASN A 61 8.45 -11.09 5.44
C ASN A 61 9.93 -11.27 5.10
N ARG A 62 10.30 -12.31 4.32
CA ARG A 62 11.67 -12.49 3.84
C ARG A 62 12.14 -11.30 3.00
N LEU A 63 11.32 -10.84 2.04
CA LEU A 63 11.66 -9.68 1.21
C LEU A 63 11.84 -8.40 2.04
N LYS A 64 10.96 -8.18 3.02
CA LYS A 64 11.10 -7.08 3.99
C LYS A 64 12.41 -7.17 4.77
N GLU A 65 12.78 -8.36 5.24
CA GLU A 65 14.03 -8.58 5.97
C GLU A 65 15.28 -8.37 5.10
N GLU A 66 15.26 -8.79 3.84
CA GLU A 66 16.33 -8.48 2.88
C GLU A 66 16.43 -6.96 2.65
N GLY A 67 15.32 -6.27 2.45
CA GLY A 67 15.29 -4.80 2.37
C GLY A 67 15.88 -4.13 3.61
N ASN A 68 15.58 -4.66 4.81
CA ASN A 68 16.15 -4.16 6.07
C ASN A 68 17.67 -4.36 6.14
N LYS A 69 18.22 -5.44 5.58
CA LYS A 69 19.67 -5.67 5.52
C LYS A 69 20.33 -4.59 4.67
N TYR A 70 19.84 -4.37 3.45
CA TYR A 70 20.37 -3.33 2.56
C TYR A 70 20.22 -1.92 3.15
N PHE A 71 19.10 -1.65 3.82
CA PHE A 71 18.88 -0.38 4.51
C PHE A 71 19.94 -0.12 5.61
N LYS A 72 20.26 -1.15 6.41
CA LYS A 72 21.31 -1.05 7.45
C LYS A 72 22.71 -0.88 6.85
N SER A 73 22.95 -1.45 5.67
CA SER A 73 24.20 -1.28 4.93
C SER A 73 24.33 0.06 4.20
N GLY A 74 23.31 0.94 4.28
CA GLY A 74 23.29 2.23 3.59
C GLY A 74 22.99 2.15 2.09
N ASN A 75 22.70 0.96 1.56
CA ASN A 75 22.31 0.77 0.17
C ASN A 75 20.79 0.93 0.04
N TYR A 76 20.33 2.18 -0.04
CA TYR A 76 18.92 2.52 -0.03
C TYR A 76 18.19 2.17 -1.34
N SER A 77 18.87 2.21 -2.49
CA SER A 77 18.26 1.87 -3.78
C SER A 77 17.85 0.39 -3.86
N GLU A 78 18.74 -0.52 -3.44
CA GLU A 78 18.40 -1.94 -3.36
C GLU A 78 17.36 -2.21 -2.28
N ALA A 79 17.43 -1.50 -1.14
CA ALA A 79 16.40 -1.61 -0.11
C ALA A 79 15.00 -1.28 -0.66
N ILE A 80 14.86 -0.18 -1.42
CA ILE A 80 13.60 0.21 -2.08
C ILE A 80 13.13 -0.89 -3.04
N ARG A 81 14.04 -1.50 -3.81
CA ARG A 81 13.70 -2.60 -4.72
C ARG A 81 13.08 -3.78 -3.98
N PHE A 82 13.72 -4.24 -2.91
CA PHE A 82 13.21 -5.35 -2.09
C PHE A 82 11.89 -5.01 -1.39
N TYR A 83 11.75 -3.80 -0.86
CA TYR A 83 10.47 -3.37 -0.28
C TYR A 83 9.36 -3.29 -1.33
N THR A 84 9.65 -2.81 -2.53
CA THR A 84 8.67 -2.76 -3.63
C THR A 84 8.20 -4.15 -4.03
N MET A 85 9.12 -5.11 -4.15
CA MET A 85 8.76 -6.52 -4.36
C MET A 85 7.87 -7.07 -3.24
N ALA A 86 8.11 -6.69 -1.98
CA ALA A 86 7.28 -7.09 -0.85
C ALA A 86 5.88 -6.45 -0.91
N VAL A 87 5.79 -5.18 -1.33
CA VAL A 87 4.52 -4.48 -1.58
C VAL A 87 3.72 -5.18 -2.67
N ASP A 88 4.33 -5.45 -3.83
CA ASP A 88 3.66 -6.06 -4.98
C ASP A 88 3.14 -7.46 -4.64
N LEU A 89 3.92 -8.24 -3.89
CA LEU A 89 3.53 -9.59 -3.47
C LEU A 89 2.37 -9.58 -2.46
N SER A 90 2.34 -8.59 -1.57
CA SER A 90 1.27 -8.40 -0.59
C SER A 90 0.00 -7.87 -1.24
N TRP A 91 0.11 -6.90 -2.16
CA TRP A 91 -1.02 -6.30 -2.88
C TRP A 91 -1.65 -7.26 -3.90
N GLY A 92 -0.82 -8.09 -4.56
CA GLY A 92 -1.26 -9.13 -5.49
C GLY A 92 -1.87 -10.36 -4.82
N ARG A 93 -2.44 -10.23 -3.61
CA ARG A 93 -3.17 -11.31 -2.93
C ARG A 93 -4.54 -11.52 -3.58
N PRO A 94 -4.97 -12.78 -3.79
CA PRO A 94 -6.29 -13.05 -4.33
C PRO A 94 -7.42 -12.56 -3.42
N LEU A 95 -8.54 -12.15 -4.02
CA LEU A 95 -9.70 -11.59 -3.32
C LEU A 95 -10.39 -12.56 -2.35
N TRP A 96 -10.25 -13.87 -2.56
CA TRP A 96 -10.86 -14.91 -1.70
C TRP A 96 -10.04 -15.23 -0.44
N GLU A 97 -8.79 -14.74 -0.34
CA GLU A 97 -8.07 -14.82 0.94
C GLU A 97 -8.82 -13.91 1.93
N PRO A 98 -9.38 -14.47 3.02
CA PRO A 98 -10.02 -13.63 4.04
C PRO A 98 -8.91 -12.80 4.63
N LEU A 99 -9.24 -11.66 5.22
CA LEU A 99 -8.18 -10.85 5.82
C LEU A 99 -7.17 -10.39 4.75
N ALA A 100 -7.42 -10.47 3.44
CA ALA A 100 -6.57 -9.81 2.45
C ALA A 100 -6.36 -8.35 2.88
N PHE A 101 -7.43 -7.62 3.23
CA PHE A 101 -7.29 -6.27 3.79
C PHE A 101 -6.58 -6.20 5.16
N GLN A 102 -6.80 -7.14 6.07
CA GLN A 102 -6.19 -7.09 7.42
C GLN A 102 -4.72 -7.53 7.40
N TYR A 103 -4.36 -8.65 6.75
CA TYR A 103 -2.99 -9.07 6.50
C TYR A 103 -2.23 -8.06 5.64
N VAL A 104 -2.84 -7.53 4.57
CA VAL A 104 -2.22 -6.44 3.81
C VAL A 104 -1.97 -5.27 4.74
N ARG A 105 -2.94 -4.83 5.55
CA ARG A 105 -2.70 -3.76 6.52
C ARG A 105 -1.54 -4.07 7.48
N GLU A 106 -1.51 -5.26 8.08
CA GLU A 106 -0.51 -5.64 9.08
C GLU A 106 0.90 -5.83 8.50
N GLU A 107 1.01 -6.46 7.32
CA GLU A 107 2.27 -6.75 6.63
C GLU A 107 2.80 -5.55 5.83
N LEU A 108 1.90 -4.86 5.12
CA LEU A 108 2.26 -3.78 4.21
C LEU A 108 2.66 -2.51 4.95
N SER A 109 2.02 -2.20 6.08
CA SER A 109 2.32 -0.95 6.81
C SER A 109 3.79 -0.88 7.24
N PRO A 110 4.40 -1.91 7.87
CA PRO A 110 5.83 -1.95 8.14
C PRO A 110 6.71 -1.79 6.89
N VAL A 111 6.34 -2.45 5.79
CA VAL A 111 7.10 -2.41 4.54
C VAL A 111 7.09 -1.00 3.94
N LEU A 112 5.92 -0.38 3.80
CA LEU A 112 5.77 0.99 3.29
C LEU A 112 6.45 2.01 4.21
N SER A 113 6.34 1.86 5.53
CA SER A 113 7.05 2.74 6.48
C SER A 113 8.57 2.65 6.32
N ASN A 114 9.11 1.45 6.04
CA ASN A 114 10.54 1.26 5.82
C ASN A 114 10.98 1.75 4.43
N ARG A 115 10.15 1.57 3.40
CA ARG A 115 10.39 2.12 2.05
C ARG A 115 10.35 3.65 2.06
N SER A 116 9.40 4.26 2.76
CA SER A 116 9.35 5.71 3.03
C SER A 116 10.64 6.19 3.69
N ALA A 117 11.18 5.46 4.68
CA ALA A 117 12.45 5.79 5.31
C ALA A 117 13.63 5.72 4.33
N ALA A 118 13.64 4.76 3.42
CA ALA A 118 14.67 4.62 2.39
C ALA A 118 14.59 5.74 1.36
N HIS A 119 13.38 6.13 0.93
CA HIS A 119 13.18 7.30 0.08
C HIS A 119 13.64 8.60 0.77
N LEU A 120 13.33 8.78 2.05
CA LEU A 120 13.83 9.92 2.85
C LEU A 120 15.36 9.98 2.88
N ALA A 121 16.03 8.84 3.06
CA ALA A 121 17.49 8.76 3.09
C ALA A 121 18.13 9.08 1.72
N MET A 122 17.36 8.97 0.63
CA MET A 122 17.76 9.37 -0.72
C MET A 122 17.23 10.74 -1.13
N GLU A 123 16.63 11.50 -0.21
CA GLU A 123 16.01 12.81 -0.48
C GLU A 123 14.84 12.76 -1.48
N ASN A 124 14.27 11.58 -1.72
CA ASN A 124 13.09 11.37 -2.56
C ASN A 124 11.81 11.67 -1.74
N TYR A 125 11.61 12.92 -1.36
CA TYR A 125 10.59 13.29 -0.36
C TYR A 125 9.15 13.05 -0.82
N VAL A 126 8.87 13.16 -2.12
CA VAL A 126 7.52 12.92 -2.68
C VAL A 126 7.14 11.44 -2.54
N ASP A 127 8.02 10.53 -2.95
CA ASP A 127 7.79 9.08 -2.81
C ASP A 127 7.68 8.67 -1.34
N ALA A 128 8.53 9.27 -0.48
CA ALA A 128 8.45 9.05 0.95
C ALA A 128 7.10 9.50 1.54
N LEU A 129 6.56 10.63 1.08
CA LEU A 129 5.25 11.10 1.50
C LEU A 129 4.15 10.15 1.03
N VAL A 130 4.16 9.72 -0.24
CA VAL A 130 3.15 8.79 -0.79
C VAL A 130 3.08 7.52 0.05
N ASP A 131 4.23 6.91 0.35
CA ASP A 131 4.29 5.72 1.20
C ASP A 131 3.78 5.99 2.61
N ALA A 132 4.17 7.11 3.22
CA ALA A 132 3.74 7.46 4.57
C ALA A 132 2.22 7.74 4.64
N GLU A 133 1.66 8.41 3.64
CA GLU A 133 0.21 8.63 3.55
C GLU A 133 -0.55 7.33 3.43
N MET A 134 -0.09 6.41 2.58
CA MET A 134 -0.67 5.08 2.47
C MET A 134 -0.65 4.35 3.82
N VAL A 135 0.45 4.43 4.58
CA VAL A 135 0.52 3.87 5.94
C VAL A 135 -0.51 4.51 6.87
N THR A 136 -0.66 5.83 6.88
CA THR A 136 -1.64 6.51 7.74
C THR A 136 -3.10 6.20 7.39
N ARG A 137 -3.38 5.85 6.12
CA ARG A 137 -4.69 5.37 5.67
C ARG A 137 -4.94 3.92 6.03
N LEU A 138 -3.91 3.08 5.96
CA LEU A 138 -3.98 1.66 6.32
C LEU A 138 -4.09 1.48 7.84
N LYS A 139 -3.19 2.09 8.61
CA LYS A 139 -3.11 2.03 10.08
C LYS A 139 -3.05 3.42 10.68
N ARG A 140 -4.21 4.00 10.90
CA ARG A 140 -4.33 5.36 11.43
C ARG A 140 -3.76 5.49 12.85
N GLU A 141 -3.93 4.45 13.65
CA GLU A 141 -3.47 4.35 15.03
C GLU A 141 -1.94 4.17 15.17
N TRP A 142 -1.24 3.92 14.08
CA TRP A 142 0.19 3.63 14.13
C TRP A 142 1.03 4.90 14.03
N SER A 143 1.50 5.38 15.18
CA SER A 143 2.27 6.63 15.34
C SER A 143 3.49 6.75 14.41
N LYS A 144 4.15 5.63 14.09
CA LYS A 144 5.29 5.60 13.15
C LYS A 144 4.92 6.06 11.74
N GLY A 145 3.71 5.78 11.26
CA GLY A 145 3.24 6.25 9.96
C GLY A 145 3.17 7.78 9.91
N TRP A 146 2.63 8.39 10.96
CA TRP A 146 2.56 9.84 11.12
C TRP A 146 3.95 10.48 11.24
N PHE A 147 4.88 9.83 11.95
CA PHE A 147 6.27 10.27 12.03
C PHE A 147 6.93 10.31 10.64
N ARG A 148 6.77 9.24 9.83
CA ARG A 148 7.29 9.22 8.46
C ARG A 148 6.68 10.33 7.60
N LYS A 149 5.37 10.56 7.71
CA LYS A 149 4.66 11.61 6.99
C LYS A 149 5.23 12.99 7.33
N GLY A 150 5.39 13.30 8.61
CA GLY A 150 5.96 14.58 9.04
C GLY A 150 7.40 14.78 8.58
N LYS A 151 8.26 13.75 8.65
CA LYS A 151 9.64 13.85 8.14
C LYS A 151 9.70 14.08 6.63
N ALA A 152 8.82 13.45 5.85
CA ALA A 152 8.73 13.69 4.41
C ALA A 152 8.26 15.11 4.09
N LEU A 153 7.28 15.63 4.83
CA LEU A 153 6.80 17.01 4.70
C LEU A 153 7.90 18.03 5.06
N LEU A 154 8.70 17.78 6.10
CA LEU A 154 9.85 18.62 6.42
C LEU A 154 10.91 18.64 5.33
N GLY A 155 11.21 17.49 4.72
CA GLY A 155 12.12 17.43 3.56
C GLY A 155 11.65 18.28 2.38
N MET A 156 10.34 18.51 2.26
CA MET A 156 9.74 19.39 1.26
C MET A 156 9.53 20.84 1.73
N ASN A 157 10.08 21.24 2.89
CA ASN A 157 9.89 22.56 3.51
C ASN A 157 8.42 22.89 3.82
N ARG A 158 7.58 21.88 4.08
CA ARG A 158 6.17 22.04 4.47
C ARG A 158 6.02 21.90 5.97
N SER A 159 6.63 22.81 6.72
CA SER A 159 6.73 22.73 8.20
C SER A 159 5.38 22.71 8.91
N GLN A 160 4.40 23.50 8.45
CA GLN A 160 3.05 23.52 9.04
C GLN A 160 2.35 22.16 8.91
N ASP A 161 2.34 21.59 7.70
CA ASP A 161 1.75 20.27 7.46
C ASP A 161 2.48 19.16 8.23
N ALA A 162 3.80 19.30 8.39
CA ALA A 162 4.60 18.36 9.18
C ALA A 162 4.23 18.41 10.66
N ALA A 163 4.04 19.62 11.22
CA ALA A 163 3.61 19.80 12.60
C ALA A 163 2.23 19.17 12.84
N GLU A 164 1.27 19.35 11.92
CA GLU A 164 -0.03 18.70 11.99
C GLU A 164 0.07 17.16 11.96
N ALA A 165 0.95 16.62 11.11
CA ALA A 165 1.20 15.17 11.05
C ALA A 165 1.77 14.66 12.38
N PHE A 166 2.76 15.34 12.96
CA PHE A 166 3.34 14.94 14.25
C PHE A 166 2.35 15.05 15.40
N GLN A 167 1.57 16.13 15.46
CA GLN A 167 0.49 16.28 16.44
C GLN A 167 -0.55 15.19 16.31
N THR A 168 -0.93 14.81 15.09
CA THR A 168 -1.86 13.70 14.85
C THR A 168 -1.27 12.37 15.33
N GLY A 169 0.02 12.12 15.10
CA GLY A 169 0.72 10.97 15.66
C GLY A 169 0.70 10.95 17.19
N LEU A 170 0.93 12.09 17.84
CA LEU A 170 0.91 12.23 19.31
C LEU A 170 -0.47 11.97 19.92
N ARG A 171 -1.57 12.19 19.17
CA ARG A 171 -2.91 11.81 19.64
C ARG A 171 -3.09 10.30 19.79
N PHE A 172 -2.33 9.51 19.04
CA PHE A 172 -2.35 8.04 19.14
C PHE A 172 -1.26 7.52 20.09
N ASP A 173 -0.13 8.22 20.19
CA ASP A 173 1.02 7.85 21.01
C ASP A 173 1.61 9.08 21.71
N HIS A 174 1.01 9.44 22.84
CA HIS A 174 1.31 10.65 23.60
C HIS A 174 2.71 10.63 24.22
N GLU A 175 3.30 9.45 24.40
CA GLU A 175 4.61 9.24 25.02
C GLU A 175 5.74 9.14 23.99
N SER A 176 5.43 9.24 22.70
CA SER A 176 6.42 9.14 21.62
C SER A 176 7.43 10.29 21.66
N GLU A 177 8.62 10.00 22.19
CA GLU A 177 9.73 10.94 22.26
C GLU A 177 10.22 11.37 20.87
N GLU A 178 10.14 10.48 19.87
CA GLU A 178 10.52 10.80 18.48
C GLU A 178 9.62 11.89 17.89
N LEU A 179 8.30 11.79 18.11
CA LEU A 179 7.33 12.78 17.63
C LEU A 179 7.45 14.10 18.38
N LYS A 180 7.62 14.08 19.71
CA LYS A 180 7.82 15.30 20.51
C LYS A 180 9.07 16.06 20.07
N LYS A 181 10.18 15.36 19.86
CA LYS A 181 11.43 15.97 19.38
C LYS A 181 11.26 16.58 18.00
N ALA A 182 10.67 15.85 17.06
CA ALA A 182 10.45 16.36 15.71
C ALA A 182 9.52 17.59 15.67
N LEU A 183 8.52 17.64 16.54
CA LEU A 183 7.66 18.84 16.67
C LEU A 183 8.40 20.01 17.30
N ALA A 184 9.25 19.77 18.31
CA ALA A 184 10.07 20.81 18.93
C ALA A 184 11.12 21.39 17.96
N GLU A 185 11.70 20.57 17.08
CA GLU A 185 12.62 21.00 16.02
C GLU A 185 11.95 22.01 15.07
N ILE A 186 10.68 21.81 14.71
CA ILE A 186 9.92 22.75 13.87
C ILE A 186 9.75 24.09 14.57
N HIS A 187 9.28 24.07 15.82
CA HIS A 187 9.05 25.32 16.57
C HIS A 187 10.33 26.13 16.81
N GLN A 188 11.50 25.47 16.85
CA GLN A 188 12.79 26.15 16.95
C GLN A 188 13.26 26.76 15.62
N GLN A 189 12.81 26.23 14.48
CA GLN A 189 13.14 26.77 13.15
C GLN A 189 12.27 27.99 12.79
N ASP A 190 11.06 28.07 13.34
CA ASP A 190 10.09 29.15 13.09
C ASP A 190 10.24 30.34 14.07
N ALA A 191 11.16 30.27 15.04
CA ALA A 191 11.42 31.30 16.06
C ALA A 191 12.65 32.17 15.72
#